data_AF-A0A7C7D6S9-F1
#
_entry.id   AF-A0A7C7D6S9-F1
#
_cell.length_a   1.000
_cell.length_b   1.000
_cell.length_c   1.000
_cell.angle_alpha   90.00
_cell.angle_beta   90.00
_cell.angle_gamma   90.00
#
_symmetry.space_group_name_H-M   'P 1'
#
loop_
_entity.id
_entity.type
_entity.pdbx_description
1 polymer ?
#
loop_
_entity_poly.entity_id
_entity_poly.type
_entity_poly.pdbx_seq_one_letter_code
_entity_poly.pdbx_strand_id
1 'polypeptide(L)'
;MGNVSSMPNYMRKLLKTSGQGLDALTCALAEVLNQPVLVSTPTYETLSTTLLHPDLDSFQIVIEGEREDNETLFLCTISTEALRLKGAGWAIAPNGRILGYLFVMYDEVKPDFENFQAVMETALSLYSIHLQNKLELKQEKHKTKNAFFYDLLYGNLKRNEDIITMGEVWSWDFNRPHTVLLLRVPDLEPHSSDWHLMEVLQKTVDRTLINRYY
;
A
#
# COMPACT_ATOMS: atom_id res chain seq x y z
N MET A 1 32.60 -26.96 -17.47
CA MET A 1 32.88 -25.63 -16.89
C MET A 1 31.54 -24.96 -16.66
N GLY A 2 31.15 -24.78 -15.40
CA GLY A 2 29.81 -24.29 -15.04
C GLY A 2 29.63 -22.84 -15.48
N ASN A 3 28.53 -22.57 -16.19
CA ASN A 3 28.10 -21.23 -16.53
C ASN A 3 27.89 -20.44 -15.24
N VAL A 4 28.75 -19.46 -14.98
CA VAL A 4 28.47 -18.39 -14.04
C VAL A 4 27.33 -17.59 -14.67
N SER A 5 26.09 -17.88 -14.24
CA SER A 5 24.91 -17.14 -14.68
C SER A 5 25.09 -15.68 -14.26
N SER A 6 25.51 -14.85 -15.22
CA SER A 6 25.63 -13.41 -15.02
C SER A 6 24.24 -12.88 -14.75
N MET A 7 24.07 -12.28 -13.57
CA MET A 7 22.84 -11.62 -13.15
C MET A 7 22.26 -10.74 -14.28
N PRO A 8 20.98 -10.93 -14.67
CA PRO A 8 20.35 -10.16 -15.74
C PRO A 8 20.42 -8.65 -15.51
N ASN A 9 20.58 -7.87 -16.59
CA ASN A 9 20.74 -6.42 -16.52
C ASN A 9 19.53 -5.71 -15.86
N TYR A 10 18.30 -6.19 -16.10
CA TYR A 10 17.11 -5.66 -15.45
C TYR A 10 17.18 -5.82 -13.93
N MET A 11 17.64 -6.99 -13.46
CA MET A 11 17.67 -7.34 -12.05
C MET A 11 18.69 -6.46 -11.31
N ARG A 12 19.85 -6.18 -11.94
CA ARG A 12 20.84 -5.21 -11.42
C ARG A 12 20.27 -3.80 -11.32
N LYS A 13 19.53 -3.37 -12.34
CA LYS A 13 18.91 -2.03 -12.38
C LYS A 13 17.89 -1.88 -11.25
N LEU A 14 16.94 -2.82 -11.13
CA LEU A 14 15.91 -2.81 -10.09
C LEU A 14 16.50 -2.86 -8.68
N LEU A 15 17.52 -3.70 -8.45
CA LEU A 15 18.17 -3.75 -7.13
C LEU A 15 18.87 -2.43 -6.77
N LYS A 16 19.57 -1.82 -7.73
CA LYS A 16 20.28 -0.56 -7.49
C LYS A 16 19.31 0.57 -7.16
N THR A 17 18.18 0.67 -7.87
CA THR A 17 17.18 1.73 -7.67
C THR A 17 16.28 1.45 -6.48
N SER A 18 16.08 0.19 -6.08
CA SER A 18 15.34 -0.16 -4.86
C SER A 18 15.93 0.53 -3.62
N GLY A 19 17.26 0.63 -3.52
CA GLY A 19 17.93 1.35 -2.42
C GLY A 19 17.67 2.86 -2.39
N GLN A 20 17.11 3.44 -3.45
CA GLN A 20 16.84 4.88 -3.57
C GLN A 20 15.39 5.24 -3.22
N GLY A 21 14.54 4.25 -2.95
CA GLY A 21 13.14 4.45 -2.54
C GLY A 21 12.12 3.90 -3.55
N LEU A 22 10.84 4.00 -3.17
CA LEU A 22 9.72 3.41 -3.91
C LEU A 22 9.53 4.05 -5.30
N ASP A 23 9.69 5.37 -5.40
CA ASP A 23 9.51 6.09 -6.68
C ASP A 23 10.60 5.74 -7.69
N ALA A 24 11.85 5.65 -7.24
CA ALA A 24 12.97 5.24 -8.08
C ALA A 24 12.80 3.80 -8.59
N LEU A 25 12.28 2.90 -7.74
CA LEU A 25 11.94 1.53 -8.15
C LEU A 25 10.82 1.51 -9.19
N THR A 26 9.79 2.33 -9.00
CA THR A 26 8.62 2.44 -9.90
C THR A 26 9.02 2.97 -11.27
N CYS A 27 9.83 4.03 -11.33
CA CYS A 27 10.40 4.54 -12.58
C CYS A 27 11.29 3.50 -13.28
N ALA A 28 12.18 2.82 -12.52
CA ALA A 28 13.07 1.82 -13.10
C ALA A 28 12.30 0.63 -13.68
N LEU A 29 11.22 0.20 -13.03
CA LEU A 29 10.35 -0.86 -13.54
C LEU A 29 9.62 -0.42 -14.80
N ALA A 30 9.04 0.78 -14.81
CA ALA A 30 8.37 1.32 -16.00
C ALA A 30 9.32 1.39 -17.20
N GLU A 31 10.58 1.79 -17.00
CA GLU A 31 11.61 1.79 -18.06
C GLU A 31 11.98 0.39 -18.54
N VAL A 32 11.97 -0.62 -17.67
CA VAL A 32 12.27 -2.02 -18.04
C VAL A 32 11.12 -2.64 -18.83
N LEU A 33 9.87 -2.37 -18.40
CA LEU A 33 8.67 -2.88 -19.05
C LEU A 33 8.26 -2.08 -20.29
N ASN A 34 8.78 -0.86 -20.43
CA ASN A 34 8.33 0.14 -21.40
C ASN A 34 6.80 0.37 -21.30
N GLN A 35 6.29 0.40 -20.08
CA GLN A 35 4.87 0.57 -19.77
C GLN A 35 4.70 1.45 -18.52
N PRO A 36 3.62 2.24 -18.42
CA PRO A 36 3.33 2.97 -17.20
C PRO A 36 3.02 2.03 -16.03
N VAL A 37 3.53 2.37 -14.84
CA VAL A 37 3.40 1.56 -13.63
C VAL A 37 2.79 2.37 -12.49
N LEU A 38 1.92 1.73 -11.71
CA LEU A 38 1.29 2.30 -10.52
C LEU A 38 1.33 1.30 -9.38
N VAL A 39 1.71 1.76 -8.21
CA VAL A 39 1.74 0.99 -6.98
C VAL A 39 0.74 1.59 -6.02
N SER A 40 -0.11 0.77 -5.44
CA SER A 40 -1.14 1.22 -4.51
C SER A 40 -1.12 0.47 -3.18
N THR A 41 -1.78 1.06 -2.20
CA THR A 41 -2.21 0.39 -0.98
C THR A 41 -3.29 -0.67 -1.29
N PRO A 42 -3.68 -1.51 -0.30
CA PRO A 42 -4.84 -2.38 -0.42
C PRO A 42 -6.16 -1.61 -0.59
N THR A 43 -6.18 -0.32 -0.25
CA THR A 43 -7.33 0.59 -0.39
C THR A 43 -7.39 1.32 -1.74
N TYR A 44 -6.51 0.96 -2.70
CA TYR A 44 -6.39 1.65 -3.99
C TYR A 44 -6.06 3.14 -3.86
N GLU A 45 -5.25 3.50 -2.87
CA GLU A 45 -4.58 4.79 -2.79
C GLU A 45 -3.19 4.67 -3.41
N THR A 46 -2.81 5.64 -4.23
CA THR A 46 -1.53 5.59 -4.92
C THR A 46 -0.38 5.82 -3.95
N LEU A 47 0.60 4.90 -3.97
CA LEU A 47 1.85 5.00 -3.23
C LEU A 47 2.99 5.51 -4.10
N SER A 48 2.99 5.14 -5.39
CA SER A 48 3.95 5.59 -6.39
C SER A 48 3.39 5.35 -7.78
N THR A 49 3.68 6.23 -8.74
CA THR A 49 3.23 6.03 -10.12
C THR A 49 4.15 6.78 -11.10
N THR A 50 4.25 6.25 -12.32
CA THR A 50 4.86 6.97 -13.45
C THR A 50 3.83 7.73 -14.30
N LEU A 51 2.55 7.65 -13.96
CA LEU A 51 1.49 8.41 -14.62
C LEU A 51 1.41 9.81 -14.00
N LEU A 52 1.64 10.84 -14.82
CA LEU A 52 1.44 12.23 -14.42
C LEU A 52 -0.03 12.60 -14.67
N HIS A 53 -0.94 12.17 -13.80
CA HIS A 53 -2.34 12.58 -13.84
C HIS A 53 -2.81 13.04 -12.45
N PRO A 54 -3.42 14.24 -12.33
CA PRO A 54 -3.77 14.83 -11.03
C PRO A 54 -4.82 14.02 -10.26
N ASP A 55 -5.66 13.25 -10.95
CA ASP A 55 -6.76 12.52 -10.30
C ASP A 55 -6.40 11.10 -9.80
N LEU A 56 -5.12 10.71 -9.81
CA LEU A 56 -4.70 9.35 -9.46
C LEU A 56 -4.42 9.12 -7.96
N ASP A 57 -4.74 10.07 -7.08
CA ASP A 57 -4.52 9.89 -5.63
C ASP A 57 -5.35 8.73 -5.04
N SER A 58 -6.59 8.57 -5.51
CA SER A 58 -7.45 7.43 -5.17
C SER A 58 -8.31 7.03 -6.35
N PHE A 59 -8.42 5.73 -6.61
CA PHE A 59 -9.11 5.21 -7.79
C PHE A 59 -9.93 3.96 -7.48
N GLN A 60 -10.81 3.59 -8.41
CA GLN A 60 -11.61 2.37 -8.35
C GLN A 60 -11.09 1.35 -9.35
N ILE A 61 -11.18 0.08 -8.98
CA ILE A 61 -10.81 -1.04 -9.85
C ILE A 61 -12.04 -1.84 -10.20
N VAL A 62 -12.22 -2.05 -11.51
CA VAL A 62 -13.16 -3.04 -12.04
C VAL A 62 -12.33 -4.21 -12.57
N ILE A 63 -12.41 -5.35 -11.89
CA ILE A 63 -11.71 -6.57 -12.30
C ILE A 63 -12.47 -7.21 -13.47
N GLU A 64 -11.72 -7.59 -14.51
CA GLU A 64 -12.25 -8.27 -15.68
C GLU A 64 -12.12 -9.79 -15.49
N GLY A 65 -13.24 -10.47 -15.22
CA GLY A 65 -13.29 -11.92 -15.02
C GLY A 65 -13.26 -12.37 -13.56
N GLU A 66 -13.15 -13.68 -13.37
CA GLU A 66 -13.02 -14.29 -12.03
C GLU A 66 -11.55 -14.33 -11.62
N ARG A 67 -11.30 -14.07 -10.34
CA ARG A 67 -9.96 -14.08 -9.75
C ARG A 67 -9.74 -15.44 -9.10
N GLU A 68 -8.83 -16.24 -9.65
CA GLU A 68 -8.53 -17.59 -9.11
C GLU A 68 -7.86 -17.52 -7.73
N ASP A 69 -6.90 -16.59 -7.55
CA ASP A 69 -6.25 -16.34 -6.27
C ASP A 69 -5.77 -14.88 -6.14
N ASN A 70 -5.21 -14.54 -4.97
CA ASN A 70 -4.70 -13.19 -4.74
C ASN A 70 -3.34 -12.91 -5.41
N GLU A 71 -2.54 -13.93 -5.73
CA GLU A 71 -1.15 -13.77 -6.20
C GLU A 71 -1.04 -13.76 -7.74
N THR A 72 -2.10 -14.19 -8.42
CA THR A 72 -2.20 -14.28 -9.87
C THR A 72 -2.45 -12.92 -10.52
N LEU A 73 -1.92 -12.81 -11.74
CA LEU A 73 -2.22 -11.74 -12.68
C LEU A 73 -3.74 -11.63 -12.85
N PHE A 74 -4.29 -10.43 -12.66
CA PHE A 74 -5.67 -10.13 -13.02
C PHE A 74 -5.72 -8.94 -13.98
N LEU A 75 -6.66 -8.97 -14.92
CA LEU A 75 -6.93 -7.83 -15.80
C LEU A 75 -7.94 -6.93 -15.13
N CYS A 76 -7.76 -5.62 -15.30
CA CYS A 76 -8.65 -4.66 -14.69
C CYS A 76 -8.72 -3.35 -15.47
N THR A 77 -9.80 -2.62 -15.19
CA THR A 77 -9.94 -1.21 -15.56
C THR A 77 -9.79 -0.36 -14.31
N ILE A 78 -8.78 0.50 -14.30
CA ILE A 78 -8.60 1.56 -13.31
C ILE A 78 -9.46 2.74 -13.73
N SER A 79 -10.33 3.19 -12.84
CA SER A 79 -11.26 4.28 -13.10
C SER A 79 -11.19 5.36 -12.02
N THR A 80 -11.16 6.60 -12.47
CA THR A 80 -11.36 7.81 -11.68
C THR A 80 -12.56 8.56 -12.26
N GLU A 81 -12.89 9.75 -11.72
CA GLU A 81 -13.98 10.57 -12.26
C GLU A 81 -13.70 11.03 -13.71
N ALA A 82 -12.44 11.30 -14.04
CA ALA A 82 -12.03 11.83 -15.35
C ALA A 82 -11.35 10.79 -16.27
N LEU A 83 -10.89 9.66 -15.73
CA LEU A 83 -10.00 8.75 -16.45
C LEU A 83 -10.44 7.29 -16.34
N ARG A 84 -10.29 6.55 -17.44
CA ARG A 84 -10.39 5.09 -17.45
C ARG A 84 -9.19 4.51 -18.18
N LEU A 85 -8.43 3.66 -17.50
CA LEU A 85 -7.23 3.00 -18.02
C LEU A 85 -7.38 1.50 -17.90
N LYS A 86 -6.94 0.77 -18.92
CA LYS A 86 -6.78 -0.67 -18.82
C LYS A 86 -5.44 -1.00 -18.17
N GLY A 87 -5.42 -2.07 -17.39
CA GLY A 87 -4.21 -2.50 -16.71
C GLY A 87 -4.24 -3.97 -16.32
N ALA A 88 -3.06 -4.47 -16.02
CA ALA A 88 -2.86 -5.76 -15.37
C ALA A 88 -2.39 -5.49 -13.94
N GLY A 89 -3.00 -6.19 -12.98
CA GLY A 89 -2.72 -6.08 -11.56
C GLY A 89 -2.05 -7.34 -11.02
N TRP A 90 -1.16 -7.15 -10.05
CA TRP A 90 -0.56 -8.18 -9.23
C TRP A 90 -0.67 -7.76 -7.77
N ALA A 91 -1.04 -8.69 -6.88
CA ALA A 91 -0.92 -8.39 -5.46
C ALA A 91 0.54 -8.45 -5.02
N ILE A 92 0.88 -7.52 -4.14
CA ILE A 92 2.13 -7.54 -3.40
C ILE A 92 1.79 -8.22 -2.06
N ALA A 93 1.88 -9.54 -2.04
CA ALA A 93 1.41 -10.36 -0.92
C ALA A 93 2.48 -11.31 -0.36
N PRO A 94 3.51 -10.80 0.35
CA PRO A 94 4.48 -11.68 1.00
C PRO A 94 3.75 -12.60 1.99
N ASN A 95 3.93 -13.91 1.83
CA ASN A 95 3.30 -14.95 2.65
C ASN A 95 1.76 -14.86 2.68
N GLY A 96 1.12 -14.49 1.57
CA GLY A 96 -0.34 -14.42 1.43
C GLY A 96 -1.01 -13.20 2.07
N ARG A 97 -0.27 -12.31 2.75
CA ARG A 97 -0.80 -11.05 3.28
C ARG A 97 -0.65 -9.93 2.27
N ILE A 98 -1.76 -9.43 1.72
CA ILE A 98 -1.74 -8.31 0.77
C ILE A 98 -1.28 -7.02 1.47
N LEU A 99 -0.15 -6.49 1.02
CA LEU A 99 0.38 -5.19 1.46
C LEU A 99 0.07 -4.07 0.47
N GLY A 100 -0.31 -4.41 -0.75
CA GLY A 100 -0.64 -3.47 -1.81
C GLY A 100 -0.80 -4.17 -3.15
N TYR A 101 -0.91 -3.37 -4.20
CA TYR A 101 -1.04 -3.84 -5.57
C TYR A 101 -0.06 -3.12 -6.49
N LEU A 102 0.40 -3.84 -7.51
CA LEU A 102 1.20 -3.31 -8.61
C LEU A 102 0.37 -3.40 -9.88
N PHE A 103 0.24 -2.30 -10.59
CA PHE A 103 -0.48 -2.19 -11.85
C PHE A 103 0.47 -1.81 -12.98
N VAL A 104 0.33 -2.51 -14.09
CA VAL A 104 0.97 -2.16 -15.37
C VAL A 104 -0.14 -1.77 -16.33
N MET A 105 -0.13 -0.53 -16.77
CA MET A 105 -1.16 0.02 -17.64
C MET A 105 -0.77 -0.20 -19.09
N TYR A 106 -1.77 -0.39 -19.93
CA TYR A 106 -1.59 -0.57 -21.37
C TYR A 106 -2.77 0.03 -22.12
N ASP A 107 -2.53 0.39 -23.38
CA ASP A 107 -3.55 0.93 -24.27
C ASP A 107 -4.43 -0.22 -24.83
N GLU A 108 -4.65 -0.27 -26.14
CA GLU A 108 -5.52 -1.30 -26.74
C GLU A 108 -4.85 -2.67 -26.85
N VAL A 109 -3.51 -2.70 -26.95
CA VAL A 109 -2.75 -3.94 -27.15
C VAL A 109 -2.22 -4.44 -25.81
N LYS A 110 -2.69 -5.62 -25.41
CA LYS A 110 -2.22 -6.32 -24.21
C LYS A 110 -0.73 -6.68 -24.35
N PRO A 111 0.14 -6.26 -23.42
CA PRO A 111 1.53 -6.69 -23.39
C PRO A 111 1.66 -8.20 -23.19
N ASP A 112 2.76 -8.77 -23.68
CA ASP A 112 3.10 -10.16 -23.41
C ASP A 112 3.62 -10.31 -21.96
N PHE A 113 2.68 -10.57 -21.05
CA PHE A 113 2.97 -10.70 -19.62
C PHE A 113 3.79 -11.96 -19.29
N GLU A 114 3.81 -12.98 -20.14
CA GLU A 114 4.65 -14.17 -19.92
C GLU A 114 6.12 -13.79 -20.00
N ASN A 115 6.50 -12.94 -20.96
CA ASN A 115 7.87 -12.43 -21.08
C ASN A 115 8.27 -11.53 -19.90
N PHE A 116 7.30 -10.97 -19.18
CA PHE A 116 7.55 -10.12 -18.02
C PHE A 116 7.61 -10.89 -16.71
N GLN A 117 7.26 -12.18 -16.69
CA GLN A 117 7.12 -12.95 -15.45
C GLN A 117 8.34 -12.82 -14.52
N ALA A 118 9.55 -13.08 -15.03
CA ALA A 118 10.76 -13.00 -14.22
C ALA A 118 11.07 -11.57 -13.70
N VAL A 119 10.74 -10.55 -14.48
CA VAL A 119 10.88 -9.14 -14.08
C VAL A 119 9.86 -8.81 -12.99
N MET A 120 8.63 -9.27 -13.14
CA MET A 120 7.54 -9.04 -12.20
C MET A 120 7.79 -9.75 -10.86
N GLU A 121 8.23 -11.01 -10.87
CA GLU A 121 8.59 -11.74 -9.65
C GLU A 121 9.69 -11.02 -8.85
N THR A 122 10.71 -10.53 -9.57
CA THR A 122 11.79 -9.72 -8.97
C THR A 122 11.22 -8.42 -8.38
N ALA A 123 10.40 -7.70 -9.15
CA ALA A 123 9.83 -6.43 -8.73
C ALA A 123 8.91 -6.58 -7.52
N LEU A 124 7.98 -7.55 -7.54
CA LEU A 124 7.05 -7.86 -6.46
C LEU A 124 7.79 -8.21 -5.16
N SER A 125 8.90 -8.93 -5.25
CA SER A 125 9.76 -9.22 -4.09
C SER A 125 10.36 -7.95 -3.51
N LEU A 126 10.86 -7.04 -4.35
CA LEU A 126 11.42 -5.76 -3.90
C LEU A 126 10.37 -4.84 -3.30
N TYR A 127 9.19 -4.75 -3.91
CA TYR A 127 8.07 -4.01 -3.36
C TYR A 127 7.62 -4.58 -2.02
N SER A 128 7.55 -5.91 -1.89
CA SER A 128 7.19 -6.57 -0.64
C SER A 128 8.11 -6.14 0.51
N ILE A 129 9.42 -6.07 0.27
CA ILE A 129 10.40 -5.61 1.27
C ILE A 129 10.14 -4.15 1.66
N HIS A 130 9.95 -3.26 0.68
CA HIS A 130 9.68 -1.84 0.94
C HIS A 130 8.39 -1.62 1.74
N LEU A 131 7.31 -2.29 1.34
CA LEU A 131 6.01 -2.15 1.99
C LEU A 131 6.00 -2.80 3.37
N GLN A 132 6.67 -3.94 3.55
CA GLN A 132 6.81 -4.60 4.84
C GLN A 132 7.58 -3.70 5.83
N ASN A 133 8.71 -3.12 5.40
CA ASN A 133 9.47 -2.19 6.25
C ASN A 133 8.63 -0.97 6.66
N LYS A 134 7.86 -0.40 5.72
CA LYS A 134 6.93 0.71 6.03
C LYS A 134 5.83 0.29 7.01
N LEU A 135 5.28 -0.91 6.85
CA LEU A 135 4.27 -1.46 7.74
C LEU A 135 4.82 -1.67 9.15
N GLU A 136 6.01 -2.25 9.28
CA GLU A 136 6.66 -2.49 10.58
C GLU A 136 6.93 -1.17 11.31
N LEU A 137 7.46 -0.16 10.62
CA LEU A 137 7.64 1.18 11.17
C LEU A 137 6.31 1.80 11.62
N LYS A 138 5.22 1.60 10.85
CA LYS A 138 3.88 2.06 11.21
C LYS A 138 3.36 1.31 12.44
N GLN A 139 3.52 0.00 12.51
CA GLN A 139 3.11 -0.82 13.65
C GLN A 139 3.87 -0.44 14.92
N GLU A 140 5.15 -0.15 14.83
CA GLU A 140 5.95 0.30 15.97
C GLU A 140 5.45 1.64 16.50
N LYS A 141 5.11 2.59 15.60
CA LYS A 141 4.42 3.84 15.97
C LYS A 141 3.03 3.62 16.58
N HIS A 142 2.33 2.54 16.20
CA HIS A 142 1.03 2.19 16.80
C HIS A 142 1.16 1.53 18.17
N LYS A 143 2.23 0.77 18.45
CA LYS A 143 2.45 0.20 19.79
C LYS A 143 2.62 1.28 20.84
N THR A 144 3.38 2.33 20.54
CA THR A 144 3.52 3.48 21.43
C THR A 144 2.19 4.21 21.65
N LYS A 145 1.35 4.30 20.61
CA LYS A 145 -0.01 4.85 20.70
C LYS A 145 -0.93 4.01 21.59
N ASN A 146 -0.88 2.69 21.48
CA ASN A 146 -1.69 1.79 22.33
C ASN A 146 -1.26 1.90 23.79
N ALA A 147 0.06 1.91 24.06
CA ALA A 147 0.58 2.12 25.42
C ALA A 147 0.10 3.45 26.01
N PHE A 148 0.13 4.53 25.22
CA PHE A 148 -0.43 5.81 25.63
C PHE A 148 -1.92 5.74 25.96
N PHE A 149 -2.74 5.04 25.16
CA PHE A 149 -4.16 4.86 25.48
C PHE A 149 -4.37 4.07 26.76
N TYR A 150 -3.59 3.02 27.02
CA TYR A 150 -3.62 2.32 28.30
C TYR A 150 -3.29 3.29 29.45
N ASP A 151 -2.21 4.05 29.33
CA ASP A 151 -1.80 4.98 30.37
C ASP A 151 -2.83 6.10 30.61
N LEU A 152 -3.52 6.54 29.56
CA LEU A 152 -4.59 7.53 29.64
C LEU A 152 -5.86 6.94 30.29
N LEU A 153 -6.32 5.77 29.84
CA LEU A 153 -7.58 5.16 30.28
C LEU A 153 -7.51 4.63 31.71
N TYR A 154 -6.34 4.18 32.16
CA TYR A 154 -6.13 3.68 33.52
C TYR A 154 -5.66 4.79 34.49
N GLY A 155 -5.53 6.03 34.02
CA GLY A 155 -5.13 7.17 34.86
C GLY A 155 -3.67 7.15 35.31
N ASN A 156 -2.80 6.48 34.54
CA ASN A 156 -1.36 6.46 34.80
C ASN A 156 -0.70 7.81 34.47
N LEU A 157 -1.28 8.57 33.53
CA LEU A 157 -0.86 9.94 33.19
C LEU A 157 -1.47 10.94 34.18
N LYS A 158 -0.62 11.58 34.99
CA LYS A 158 -1.06 12.45 36.09
C LYS A 158 -1.16 13.93 35.73
N ARG A 159 -0.47 14.37 34.69
CA ARG A 159 -0.44 15.78 34.27
C ARG A 159 -1.03 15.93 32.87
N ASN A 160 -1.90 16.92 32.71
CA ASN A 160 -2.50 17.25 31.41
C ASN A 160 -1.44 17.65 30.36
N GLU A 161 -0.36 18.30 30.80
CA GLU A 161 0.77 18.69 29.94
C GLU A 161 1.44 17.47 29.30
N ASP A 162 1.59 16.37 30.04
CA ASP A 162 2.18 15.13 29.53
C ASP A 162 1.28 14.48 28.47
N ILE A 163 -0.05 14.56 28.67
CA ILE A 163 -1.04 14.07 27.70
C ILE A 163 -0.98 14.86 26.39
N ILE A 164 -0.95 16.20 26.50
CA ILE A 164 -0.88 17.10 25.33
C ILE A 164 0.42 16.87 24.55
N THR A 165 1.56 16.86 25.25
CA THR A 165 2.89 16.67 24.64
C THR A 165 2.99 15.31 23.94
N MET A 166 2.44 14.25 24.53
CA MET A 166 2.46 12.94 23.89
C MET A 166 1.54 12.91 22.65
N GLY A 167 0.41 13.59 22.68
CA GLY A 167 -0.49 13.75 21.52
C GLY A 167 0.19 14.36 20.30
N GLU A 168 1.05 15.36 20.50
CA GLU A 168 1.79 16.05 19.44
C GLU A 168 2.67 15.08 18.63
N VAL A 169 3.16 14.00 19.24
CA VAL A 169 3.95 12.94 18.55
C VAL A 169 3.16 12.30 17.40
N TRP A 170 1.83 12.23 17.52
CA TRP A 170 0.92 11.72 16.48
C TRP A 170 0.15 12.83 15.77
N SER A 171 0.60 14.08 15.90
CA SER A 171 -0.07 15.26 15.35
C SER A 171 -1.51 15.43 15.87
N TRP A 172 -1.76 15.04 17.12
CA TRP A 172 -3.01 15.27 17.82
C TRP A 172 -2.93 16.54 18.67
N ASP A 173 -3.87 17.47 18.46
CA ASP A 173 -3.95 18.71 19.23
C ASP A 173 -4.99 18.57 20.35
N PHE A 174 -4.55 18.02 21.49
CA PHE A 174 -5.40 17.85 22.69
C PHE A 174 -5.87 19.16 23.34
N ASN A 175 -5.47 20.33 22.83
CA ASN A 175 -6.02 21.62 23.28
C ASN A 175 -7.41 21.91 22.70
N ARG A 176 -7.89 21.12 21.75
CA ARG A 176 -9.22 21.26 21.13
C ARG A 176 -10.22 20.24 21.69
N PRO A 177 -11.52 20.44 21.51
CA PRO A 177 -12.52 19.41 21.80
C PRO A 177 -12.31 18.18 20.90
N HIS A 178 -12.38 16.97 21.48
CA HIS A 178 -12.24 15.71 20.74
C HIS A 178 -13.54 14.92 20.76
N THR A 179 -13.81 14.21 19.67
CA THR A 179 -14.89 13.21 19.59
C THR A 179 -14.24 11.84 19.42
N VAL A 180 -14.72 10.85 20.19
CA VAL A 180 -14.26 9.46 20.10
C VAL A 180 -15.36 8.62 19.45
N LEU A 181 -15.00 7.90 18.39
CA LEU A 181 -15.85 6.89 17.77
C LEU A 181 -15.24 5.51 18.05
N LEU A 182 -16.04 4.60 18.61
CA LEU A 182 -15.66 3.20 18.77
C LEU A 182 -16.37 2.38 17.71
N LEU A 183 -15.60 1.73 16.84
CA LEU A 183 -16.10 0.75 15.90
C LEU A 183 -15.61 -0.63 16.30
N ARG A 184 -16.54 -1.58 16.41
CA ARG A 184 -16.25 -2.97 16.74
C ARG A 184 -16.73 -3.86 15.61
N VAL A 185 -15.83 -4.65 15.06
CA VAL A 185 -16.17 -5.74 14.15
C VAL A 185 -16.19 -7.03 14.97
N PRO A 186 -17.33 -7.74 15.04
CA PRO A 186 -17.41 -9.01 15.76
C PRO A 186 -16.57 -10.11 15.07
N ASP A 187 -16.10 -11.08 15.85
CA ASP A 187 -15.48 -12.33 15.38
C ASP A 187 -14.24 -12.19 14.48
N LEU A 188 -13.44 -11.15 14.71
CA LEU A 188 -12.24 -10.89 13.92
C LEU A 188 -11.01 -11.58 14.53
N GLU A 189 -10.46 -12.59 13.84
CA GLU A 189 -9.21 -13.24 14.26
C GLU A 189 -7.99 -12.34 13.98
N PRO A 190 -7.15 -12.02 14.98
CA PRO A 190 -5.98 -11.13 14.85
C PRO A 190 -4.90 -11.59 13.86
N HIS A 191 -5.00 -12.82 13.35
CA HIS A 191 -4.06 -13.44 12.42
C HIS A 191 -4.71 -13.92 11.13
N SER A 192 -5.95 -13.51 10.87
CA SER A 192 -6.59 -13.79 9.57
C SER A 192 -5.86 -13.07 8.43
N SER A 193 -5.86 -13.67 7.24
CA SER A 193 -5.42 -13.03 5.99
C SER A 193 -6.14 -11.70 5.75
N ASP A 194 -7.35 -11.59 6.30
CA ASP A 194 -8.29 -10.50 6.10
C ASP A 194 -8.06 -9.32 7.05
N TRP A 195 -7.08 -9.40 7.96
CA TRP A 195 -6.74 -8.29 8.86
C TRP A 195 -6.44 -6.98 8.11
N HIS A 196 -5.94 -7.07 6.87
CA HIS A 196 -5.75 -5.90 6.01
C HIS A 196 -7.06 -5.12 5.75
N LEU A 197 -8.22 -5.78 5.78
CA LEU A 197 -9.54 -5.15 5.64
C LEU A 197 -9.90 -4.25 6.83
N MET A 198 -9.32 -4.48 8.01
CA MET A 198 -9.51 -3.56 9.15
C MET A 198 -8.79 -2.24 8.93
N GLU A 199 -7.59 -2.28 8.35
CA GLU A 199 -6.89 -1.05 7.97
C GLU A 199 -7.66 -0.29 6.88
N VAL A 200 -8.24 -1.02 5.91
CA VAL A 200 -9.12 -0.46 4.89
C VAL A 200 -10.31 0.23 5.54
N LEU A 201 -11.04 -0.48 6.41
CA LEU A 201 -12.24 0.02 7.06
C LEU A 201 -11.94 1.23 7.95
N GLN A 202 -10.86 1.18 8.73
CA GLN A 202 -10.43 2.31 9.55
C GLN A 202 -10.13 3.54 8.69
N LYS A 203 -9.37 3.40 7.60
CA LYS A 203 -9.10 4.50 6.67
C LYS A 203 -10.38 5.05 6.03
N THR A 204 -11.29 4.19 5.61
CA THR A 204 -12.56 4.61 5.01
C THR A 204 -13.39 5.43 6.01
N VAL A 205 -13.46 4.99 7.27
CA VAL A 205 -14.14 5.72 8.34
C VAL A 205 -13.45 7.06 8.60
N ASP A 206 -12.13 7.07 8.75
CA ASP A 206 -11.35 8.30 8.98
C ASP A 206 -11.59 9.31 7.86
N ARG A 207 -11.46 8.90 6.59
CA ARG A 207 -11.70 9.75 5.42
C ARG A 207 -13.13 10.30 5.38
N THR A 208 -14.12 9.44 5.65
CA THR A 208 -15.55 9.84 5.62
C THR A 208 -15.87 10.85 6.73
N LEU A 209 -15.33 10.64 7.93
CA LEU A 209 -15.55 11.54 9.06
C LEU A 209 -14.83 12.88 8.86
N ILE A 210 -13.57 12.86 8.41
CA ILE A 210 -12.83 14.09 8.11
C ILE A 210 -13.61 14.90 7.08
N ASN A 211 -13.94 14.33 5.91
CA ASN A 211 -14.65 15.05 4.85
C ASN A 211 -16.04 15.58 5.26
N ARG A 212 -16.67 15.00 6.28
CA ARG A 212 -18.01 15.43 6.74
C ARG A 212 -17.94 16.56 7.75
N TYR A 213 -16.87 16.63 8.55
CA TYR A 213 -16.75 17.55 9.67
C TYR A 213 -15.65 18.61 9.50
N TYR A 214 -14.80 18.48 8.48
CA TYR A 214 -13.73 19.39 8.09
C TYR A 214 -13.74 19.58 6.57
#